data_AF-A0A1F3Y4U6-F1
#
_entry.id   AF-A0A1F3Y4U6-F1
#
_cell.length_a   1.000
_cell.length_b   1.000
_cell.length_c   1.000
_cell.angle_alpha   90.00
_cell.angle_beta   90.00
_cell.angle_gamma   90.00
#
_symmetry.space_group_name_H-M   'P 1'
#
loop_
_entity.id
_entity.type
_entity.pdbx_description
1 polymer ?
#
loop_
_entity_poly.entity_id
_entity_poly.type
_entity_poly.pdbx_seq_one_letter_code
_entity_poly.pdbx_strand_id
1 'polypeptide(L)'
;MSPSELDLEKYLLGELDEHSMAKISDALLNSPELQKRLESLRESNEIILKKYPSALMSKRIHYKLDSAQARVPSSRGWLRKIMVMAPAPAMVLLVALALPSLRSSRSQGQPESAPLGAERIKGLSTSLQIYRKRGSALEKMANGELAKAHDLIQLSYSVDRERYGAVLSVDGRRQVTLHFPEKVGEAPLLEMGREVVLPSAFELDESPEYEAFVLVTSEKPFNVEHVVAAAKRGTFNAGTGRFEMELRLGSVGNEQDAHVYVTMLRK
;
A
#
# COMPACT_ATOMS: atom_id res chain seq x y z
N MET A 1 12.22 -34.27 26.74
CA MET A 1 12.50 -33.29 25.66
C MET A 1 12.08 -31.94 26.17
N SER A 2 12.97 -30.95 26.15
CA SER A 2 12.61 -29.56 26.46
C SER A 2 11.72 -29.02 25.33
N PRO A 3 10.60 -28.32 25.64
CA PRO A 3 9.75 -27.71 24.62
C PRO A 3 10.53 -26.69 23.78
N SER A 4 10.20 -26.60 22.49
CA SER A 4 10.82 -25.62 21.61
C SER A 4 10.27 -24.20 21.87
N GLU A 5 10.96 -23.18 21.38
CA GLU A 5 10.52 -21.79 21.52
C GLU A 5 9.16 -21.54 20.83
N LEU A 6 8.96 -22.14 19.66
CA LEU A 6 7.69 -22.12 18.95
C LEU A 6 6.55 -22.79 19.75
N ASP A 7 6.85 -23.87 20.49
CA ASP A 7 5.85 -24.54 21.31
C ASP A 7 5.44 -23.68 22.52
N LEU A 8 6.39 -22.93 23.12
CA LEU A 8 6.09 -21.99 24.20
C LEU A 8 5.25 -20.80 23.72
N GLU A 9 5.51 -20.31 22.51
CA GLU A 9 4.71 -19.25 21.88
C GLU A 9 3.28 -19.73 21.58
N LYS A 10 3.12 -20.91 20.97
CA LYS A 10 1.80 -21.51 20.72
C LYS A 10 1.05 -21.83 22.02
N TYR A 11 1.76 -22.26 23.07
CA TYR A 11 1.19 -22.46 24.40
C TYR A 11 0.66 -21.13 24.97
N LEU A 12 1.42 -20.04 24.83
CA LEU A 12 1.01 -18.71 25.28
C LEU A 12 -0.23 -18.19 24.54
N LEU A 13 -0.35 -18.51 23.25
CA LEU A 13 -1.47 -18.13 22.40
C LEU A 13 -2.68 -19.07 22.51
N GLY A 14 -2.55 -20.19 23.22
CA GLY A 14 -3.62 -21.20 23.36
C GLY A 14 -3.89 -21.99 22.07
N GLU A 15 -2.90 -22.10 21.19
CA GLU A 15 -3.03 -22.73 19.86
C GLU A 15 -2.65 -24.22 19.84
N LEU A 16 -2.26 -24.77 20.99
CA LEU A 16 -1.91 -26.19 21.13
C LEU A 16 -3.13 -27.04 21.49
N ASP A 17 -3.10 -28.31 21.08
CA ASP A 17 -4.06 -29.31 21.54
C ASP A 17 -3.94 -29.57 23.06
N GLU A 18 -4.99 -30.12 23.66
CA GLU A 18 -5.09 -30.34 25.12
C GLU A 18 -3.92 -31.16 25.70
N HIS A 19 -3.45 -32.16 24.96
CA HIS A 19 -2.37 -33.04 25.41
C HIS A 19 -1.00 -32.33 25.34
N SER A 20 -0.79 -31.51 24.32
CA SER A 20 0.40 -30.67 24.16
C SER A 20 0.42 -29.52 25.20
N MET A 21 -0.73 -28.94 25.51
CA MET A 21 -0.89 -27.94 26.59
C MET A 21 -0.52 -28.53 27.96
N ALA A 22 -1.05 -29.71 28.28
CA ALA A 22 -0.76 -30.38 29.56
C ALA A 22 0.74 -30.68 29.73
N LYS A 23 1.39 -31.19 28.68
CA LYS A 23 2.84 -31.47 28.69
C LYS A 23 3.70 -30.25 28.97
N ILE A 24 3.36 -29.11 28.38
CA ILE A 24 4.10 -27.86 28.59
C ILE A 24 3.81 -27.29 29.97
N SER A 25 2.56 -27.40 30.45
CA SER A 25 2.18 -27.00 31.81
C SER A 25 2.99 -27.77 32.86
N ASP A 26 3.10 -29.10 32.71
CA ASP A 26 3.91 -29.94 33.58
C ASP A 26 5.41 -29.59 33.51
N ALA A 27 5.92 -29.27 32.33
CA ALA A 27 7.31 -28.83 32.16
C ALA A 27 7.58 -27.47 32.83
N LEU A 28 6.61 -26.55 32.82
CA LEU A 28 6.69 -25.24 33.48
C LEU A 28 6.67 -25.36 35.00
N LEU A 29 5.92 -26.30 35.58
CA LEU A 29 5.92 -26.54 37.04
C LEU A 29 7.28 -26.97 37.57
N ASN A 30 8.04 -27.69 36.74
CA ASN A 30 9.31 -28.32 37.15
C ASN A 30 10.56 -27.53 36.70
N SER A 31 10.40 -26.39 36.01
CA SER A 31 11.53 -25.63 35.47
C SER A 31 11.37 -24.11 35.63
N PRO A 32 12.08 -23.49 36.58
CA PRO A 32 12.14 -22.04 36.73
C PRO A 32 12.69 -21.32 35.48
N GLU A 33 13.58 -21.97 34.73
CA GLU A 33 14.15 -21.40 33.49
C GLU A 33 13.10 -21.29 32.38
N LEU A 34 12.25 -22.30 32.22
CA LEU A 34 11.15 -22.26 31.26
C LEU A 34 10.11 -21.21 31.64
N GLN A 35 9.82 -21.05 32.94
CA GLN A 35 8.94 -19.97 33.43
C GLN A 35 9.50 -18.60 33.05
N LYS A 36 10.80 -18.37 33.25
CA LYS A 36 11.46 -17.10 32.88
C LYS A 36 11.39 -16.82 31.37
N ARG A 37 11.56 -17.86 30.54
CA ARG A 37 11.43 -17.72 29.07
C ARG A 37 10.00 -17.39 28.66
N LEU A 38 9.00 -18.06 29.23
CA LEU A 38 7.59 -17.76 28.97
C LEU A 38 7.24 -16.31 29.35
N GLU A 39 7.79 -15.81 30.46
CA GLU A 39 7.57 -14.42 30.87
C GLU A 39 8.23 -13.42 29.92
N SER A 40 9.45 -13.70 29.43
CA SER A 40 10.08 -12.85 28.40
C SER A 40 9.28 -12.79 27.09
N LEU A 41 8.62 -13.91 26.71
CA LEU A 41 7.72 -13.94 25.55
C LEU A 41 6.45 -13.11 25.80
N ARG A 42 5.90 -13.13 27.02
CA ARG A 42 4.77 -12.27 27.41
C ARG A 42 5.13 -10.79 27.33
N GLU A 43 6.26 -10.39 27.90
CA GLU A 43 6.74 -9.01 27.84
C GLU A 43 6.94 -8.54 26.39
N SER A 44 7.54 -9.38 25.55
CA SER A 44 7.69 -9.11 24.11
C SER A 44 6.34 -8.92 23.42
N ASN A 45 5.38 -9.81 23.66
CA ASN A 45 4.02 -9.70 23.11
C ASN A 45 3.33 -8.42 23.58
N GLU A 46 3.45 -8.04 24.84
CA GLU A 46 2.91 -6.78 25.33
C GLU A 46 3.53 -5.56 24.64
N ILE A 47 4.85 -5.56 24.42
CA ILE A 47 5.55 -4.47 23.73
C ILE A 47 5.04 -4.37 22.29
N ILE A 48 4.88 -5.49 21.59
CA ILE A 48 4.33 -5.53 20.23
C ILE A 48 2.90 -5.01 20.21
N LEU A 49 2.04 -5.45 21.15
CA LEU A 49 0.64 -5.01 21.23
C LEU A 49 0.50 -3.53 21.63
N LYS A 50 1.40 -3.01 22.47
CA LYS A 50 1.48 -1.57 22.78
C LYS A 50 1.92 -0.77 21.56
N LYS A 51 2.86 -1.28 20.77
CA LYS A 51 3.35 -0.65 19.53
C LYS A 51 2.31 -0.70 18.40
N TYR A 52 1.51 -1.77 18.35
CA TYR A 52 0.47 -2.00 17.34
C TYR A 52 -0.90 -2.29 18.01
N PRO A 53 -1.61 -1.28 18.54
CA PRO A 53 -2.86 -1.50 19.26
C PRO A 53 -3.94 -2.10 18.35
N SER A 54 -4.34 -3.34 18.62
CA SER A 54 -5.37 -4.08 17.87
C SER A 54 -6.73 -3.37 17.85
N ALA A 55 -7.03 -2.57 18.88
CA ALA A 55 -8.24 -1.75 18.96
C ALA A 55 -8.37 -0.73 17.79
N LEU A 56 -7.25 -0.27 17.22
CA LEU A 56 -7.27 0.63 16.05
C LEU A 56 -7.62 -0.13 14.76
N MET A 57 -7.25 -1.41 14.66
CA MET A 57 -7.60 -2.29 13.55
C MET A 57 -9.07 -2.74 13.65
N SER A 58 -9.55 -3.09 14.85
CA SER A 58 -10.95 -3.49 15.07
C SER A 58 -11.96 -2.38 14.72
N LYS A 59 -11.64 -1.11 14.98
CA LYS A 59 -12.51 0.01 14.56
C LYS A 59 -12.69 0.09 13.04
N ARG A 60 -11.66 -0.22 12.24
CA ARG A 60 -11.76 -0.29 10.78
C ARG A 60 -12.53 -1.53 10.29
N ILE A 61 -12.44 -2.65 11.00
CA ILE A 61 -13.21 -3.87 10.70
C ILE A 61 -14.69 -3.68 10.99
N HIS A 62 -15.04 -3.10 12.14
CA HIS A 62 -16.44 -2.80 12.49
C HIS A 62 -17.07 -1.80 11.51
N TYR A 63 -16.33 -0.76 11.10
CA TYR A 63 -16.81 0.18 10.08
C TYR A 63 -17.11 -0.52 8.74
N LYS A 64 -16.31 -1.53 8.34
CA LYS A 64 -16.56 -2.34 7.15
C LYS A 64 -17.75 -3.29 7.30
N LEU A 65 -17.95 -3.89 8.48
CA LEU A 65 -19.08 -4.79 8.75
C LEU A 65 -20.43 -4.07 8.76
N ASP A 66 -20.49 -2.89 9.41
CA ASP A 66 -21.72 -2.08 9.47
C ASP A 66 -22.11 -1.55 8.07
N SER A 67 -21.10 -1.22 7.25
CA SER A 67 -21.28 -0.80 5.86
C SER A 67 -21.75 -1.95 4.93
N ALA A 68 -21.34 -3.18 5.21
CA ALA A 68 -21.69 -4.37 4.43
C ALA A 68 -23.11 -4.88 4.76
N GLN A 69 -23.55 -4.80 6.02
CA GLN A 69 -24.92 -5.17 6.40
C GLN A 69 -25.98 -4.18 5.90
N ALA A 70 -25.62 -2.91 5.69
CA ALA A 70 -26.55 -1.90 5.17
C ALA A 70 -26.89 -2.05 3.66
N ARG A 71 -26.27 -2.98 2.92
CA ARG A 71 -26.38 -3.08 1.45
C ARG A 71 -26.82 -4.44 0.92
N VAL A 72 -27.80 -5.08 1.55
CA VAL A 72 -28.43 -6.27 0.93
C VAL A 72 -29.84 -5.94 0.43
N PRO A 73 -30.01 -5.41 -0.80
CA PRO A 73 -31.28 -5.53 -1.49
C PRO A 73 -31.44 -6.96 -2.01
N SER A 74 -32.37 -7.71 -1.41
CA SER A 74 -32.86 -8.98 -1.90
C SER A 74 -33.47 -8.82 -3.30
N SER A 75 -32.89 -9.45 -4.33
CA SER A 75 -33.59 -9.63 -5.62
C SER A 75 -33.34 -11.03 -6.21
N ARG A 76 -34.12 -12.01 -5.70
CA ARG A 76 -34.27 -13.38 -6.25
C ARG A 76 -34.99 -13.42 -7.63
N GLY A 77 -34.85 -12.40 -8.48
CA GLY A 77 -35.71 -12.23 -9.66
C GLY A 77 -35.02 -12.27 -11.04
N TRP A 78 -33.70 -12.05 -11.13
CA TRP A 78 -33.03 -11.81 -12.43
C TRP A 78 -32.39 -13.07 -13.03
N LEU A 79 -31.99 -14.05 -12.23
CA LEU A 79 -31.24 -15.23 -12.70
C LEU A 79 -32.05 -16.24 -13.54
N ARG A 80 -33.30 -15.94 -13.90
CA ARG A 80 -34.19 -16.82 -14.66
C ARG A 80 -34.30 -16.51 -16.16
N LYS A 81 -33.47 -15.61 -16.70
CA LYS A 81 -33.59 -15.14 -18.10
C LYS A 81 -32.36 -15.29 -19.01
N ILE A 82 -31.37 -16.10 -18.67
CA ILE A 82 -30.34 -16.48 -19.67
C ILE A 82 -30.12 -17.99 -19.64
N MET A 83 -30.97 -18.68 -20.39
CA MET A 83 -30.77 -20.05 -20.87
C MET A 83 -30.99 -20.04 -22.38
N VAL A 84 -29.89 -20.05 -23.16
CA VAL A 84 -29.73 -20.61 -24.52
C VAL A 84 -28.21 -20.84 -24.68
N MET A 85 -27.70 -22.09 -24.55
CA MET A 85 -27.17 -22.98 -25.61
C MET A 85 -26.19 -22.29 -26.60
N ALA A 86 -24.97 -22.76 -26.89
CA ALA A 86 -24.42 -24.12 -26.98
C ALA A 86 -22.85 -24.12 -26.92
N PRO A 87 -22.17 -25.30 -26.85
CA PRO A 87 -20.75 -25.47 -26.50
C PRO A 87 -19.83 -25.79 -27.70
N ALA A 88 -18.51 -25.56 -27.57
CA ALA A 88 -17.46 -26.55 -27.89
C ALA A 88 -16.03 -26.04 -27.58
N PRO A 89 -15.09 -26.93 -27.17
CA PRO A 89 -13.73 -26.61 -26.68
C PRO A 89 -12.60 -26.90 -27.70
N ALA A 90 -11.34 -26.65 -27.29
CA ALA A 90 -10.02 -26.90 -27.94
C ALA A 90 -9.46 -25.72 -28.77
N MET A 91 -8.19 -25.30 -28.72
CA MET A 91 -6.87 -25.88 -28.33
C MET A 91 -6.06 -24.83 -27.53
N VAL A 92 -5.27 -25.11 -26.49
CA VAL A 92 -3.96 -25.81 -26.40
C VAL A 92 -2.84 -25.27 -27.32
N LEU A 93 -1.78 -24.79 -26.66
CA LEU A 93 -0.40 -24.55 -27.14
C LEU A 93 -0.17 -23.48 -28.23
N LEU A 94 0.41 -22.35 -27.80
CA LEU A 94 1.59 -21.80 -28.45
C LEU A 94 2.50 -21.16 -27.39
N VAL A 95 3.45 -21.98 -26.94
CA VAL A 95 4.64 -21.57 -26.19
C VAL A 95 5.61 -20.91 -27.17
N ALA A 96 6.22 -19.82 -26.70
CA ALA A 96 7.48 -19.23 -27.16
C ALA A 96 7.57 -18.85 -28.64
N LEU A 97 7.61 -17.55 -28.92
CA LEU A 97 8.67 -16.93 -29.71
C LEU A 97 8.61 -15.39 -29.60
N ALA A 98 9.79 -14.79 -29.42
CA ALA A 98 10.16 -13.41 -29.76
C ALA A 98 9.70 -12.25 -28.85
N LEU A 99 10.47 -12.01 -27.78
CA LEU A 99 11.06 -10.67 -27.60
C LEU A 99 12.22 -10.56 -28.62
N PRO A 100 12.34 -9.45 -29.35
CA PRO A 100 13.18 -8.36 -28.83
C PRO A 100 12.72 -6.94 -29.24
N SER A 101 13.47 -5.97 -28.68
CA SER A 101 13.71 -4.63 -29.20
C SER A 101 12.92 -3.49 -28.57
N LEU A 102 13.49 -3.01 -27.46
CA LEU A 102 13.71 -1.60 -27.19
C LEU A 102 13.82 -0.79 -28.49
N ARG A 103 12.89 0.15 -28.69
CA ARG A 103 13.11 1.32 -29.54
C ARG A 103 12.96 2.56 -28.69
N SER A 104 14.12 3.05 -28.25
CA SER A 104 14.33 4.38 -27.73
C SER A 104 13.86 5.42 -28.75
N SER A 105 12.84 6.19 -28.38
CA SER A 105 12.54 7.45 -29.06
C SER A 105 13.61 8.46 -28.68
N ARG A 106 14.49 8.69 -29.66
CA ARG A 106 15.51 9.73 -29.72
C ARG A 106 14.80 11.07 -29.97
N SER A 107 14.61 11.90 -28.96
CA SER A 107 14.36 13.34 -29.15
C SER A 107 15.68 14.09 -29.03
N GLN A 108 16.13 14.61 -30.16
CA GLN A 108 17.30 15.44 -30.35
C GLN A 108 16.98 16.88 -29.91
N GLY A 109 17.71 17.39 -28.92
CA GLY A 109 17.75 18.80 -28.53
C GLY A 109 19.10 19.04 -27.84
N GLN A 110 19.90 19.92 -28.44
CA GLN A 110 21.33 20.16 -28.15
C GLN A 110 21.58 20.97 -26.85
N PRO A 111 22.85 21.04 -26.39
CA PRO A 111 23.22 21.24 -24.99
C PRO A 111 23.55 22.70 -24.64
N GLU A 112 23.41 23.02 -23.35
CA GLU A 112 24.10 24.15 -22.74
C GLU A 112 24.81 23.67 -21.46
N SER A 113 26.09 24.04 -21.34
CA SER A 113 27.05 23.57 -20.33
C SER A 113 27.00 24.52 -19.13
N ALA A 114 26.83 24.05 -17.89
CA ALA A 114 27.86 23.86 -16.83
C ALA A 114 27.23 24.23 -15.45
N PRO A 115 27.83 23.98 -14.26
CA PRO A 115 29.02 23.20 -13.91
C PRO A 115 28.76 22.07 -12.89
N LEU A 116 29.86 21.38 -12.56
CA LEU A 116 30.07 20.20 -11.71
C LEU A 116 29.47 20.28 -10.29
N GLY A 117 28.90 19.16 -9.83
CA GLY A 117 28.65 18.96 -8.40
C GLY A 117 27.48 18.03 -8.06
N ALA A 118 27.61 16.74 -8.35
CA ALA A 118 27.04 15.61 -7.58
C ALA A 118 27.18 14.37 -8.44
N GLU A 119 27.83 13.35 -7.88
CA GLU A 119 27.92 12.02 -8.45
C GLU A 119 26.51 11.42 -8.54
N ARG A 120 25.86 11.67 -9.68
CA ARG A 120 24.53 11.18 -10.02
C ARG A 120 24.62 9.68 -10.25
N ILE A 121 23.99 8.89 -9.40
CA ILE A 121 23.72 7.48 -9.69
C ILE A 121 22.81 7.46 -10.91
N LYS A 122 23.33 6.98 -12.04
CA LYS A 122 22.57 6.87 -13.30
C LYS A 122 21.34 5.98 -13.06
N GLY A 123 20.13 6.54 -13.21
CA GLY A 123 18.92 5.75 -13.49
C GLY A 123 17.77 5.77 -12.48
N LEU A 124 17.87 6.42 -11.33
CA LEU A 124 16.74 6.55 -10.39
C LEU A 124 16.06 7.92 -10.54
N SER A 125 14.78 7.94 -10.90
CA SER A 125 13.96 9.16 -11.00
C SER A 125 12.87 9.15 -9.94
N THR A 126 12.57 10.32 -9.36
CA THR A 126 11.48 10.45 -8.39
C THR A 126 10.16 9.99 -8.98
N SER A 127 9.56 8.97 -8.37
CA SER A 127 8.31 8.37 -8.84
C SER A 127 7.66 7.49 -7.77
N LEU A 128 6.34 7.35 -7.89
CA LEU A 128 5.52 6.41 -7.12
C LEU A 128 5.21 5.19 -7.97
N GLN A 129 5.53 3.99 -7.46
CA GLN A 129 5.23 2.73 -8.13
C GLN A 129 4.11 2.00 -7.41
N ILE A 130 3.29 1.30 -8.20
CA ILE A 130 2.13 0.56 -7.74
C ILE A 130 2.31 -0.88 -8.17
N TYR A 131 2.09 -1.82 -7.25
CA TYR A 131 2.11 -3.25 -7.52
C TYR A 131 0.81 -3.89 -7.05
N ARG A 132 0.29 -4.81 -7.84
CA ARG A 132 -0.81 -5.70 -7.48
C ARG A 132 -0.26 -7.04 -7.01
N LYS A 133 -0.73 -7.51 -5.85
CA LYS A 133 -0.40 -8.85 -5.34
C LYS A 133 -1.27 -9.91 -6.04
N ARG A 134 -0.63 -10.95 -6.58
CA ARG A 134 -1.27 -12.14 -7.17
C ARG A 134 -0.64 -13.38 -6.53
N GLY A 135 -1.26 -13.89 -5.46
CA GLY A 135 -0.66 -14.94 -4.64
C GLY A 135 0.66 -14.44 -4.04
N SER A 136 1.78 -15.09 -4.38
CA SER A 136 3.14 -14.68 -3.96
C SER A 136 3.83 -13.67 -4.90
N ALA A 137 3.24 -13.35 -6.06
CA ALA A 137 3.85 -12.48 -7.05
C ALA A 137 3.40 -11.01 -6.88
N LEU A 138 4.33 -10.08 -7.19
CA LEU A 138 4.06 -8.65 -7.35
C LEU A 138 4.06 -8.29 -8.84
N GLU A 139 2.93 -7.79 -9.32
CA GLU A 139 2.74 -7.34 -10.69
C GLU A 139 2.74 -5.80 -10.70
N LYS A 140 3.71 -5.17 -11.38
CA LYS A 140 3.77 -3.71 -11.48
C LYS A 140 2.64 -3.19 -12.36
N MET A 141 1.90 -2.21 -11.86
CA MET A 141 0.79 -1.59 -12.58
C MET A 141 1.21 -0.31 -13.28
N ALA A 142 0.71 -0.08 -14.49
CA ALA A 142 0.92 1.15 -15.24
C ALA A 142 -0.10 2.24 -14.86
N ASN A 143 0.25 3.50 -15.13
CA ASN A 143 -0.69 4.60 -15.00
C ASN A 143 -1.91 4.40 -15.94
N GLY A 144 -3.11 4.54 -15.39
CA GLY A 144 -4.38 4.28 -16.07
C GLY A 144 -4.68 2.80 -16.29
N GLU A 145 -3.95 1.87 -15.67
CA GLU A 145 -4.27 0.45 -15.76
C GLU A 145 -5.58 0.12 -15.01
N LEU A 146 -6.30 -0.90 -15.48
CA LEU A 146 -7.53 -1.38 -14.84
C LEU A 146 -7.19 -2.18 -13.57
N ALA A 147 -7.72 -1.72 -12.44
CA ALA A 147 -7.70 -2.39 -11.15
C ALA A 147 -9.11 -2.85 -10.79
N LYS A 148 -9.23 -3.99 -10.12
CA LYS A 148 -10.52 -4.51 -9.68
C LYS A 148 -10.72 -4.23 -8.20
N ALA A 149 -11.99 -4.14 -7.78
CA ALA A 149 -12.32 -4.26 -6.37
C ALA A 149 -11.66 -5.53 -5.80
N HIS A 150 -11.20 -5.45 -4.56
CA HIS A 150 -10.47 -6.51 -3.85
C HIS A 150 -9.05 -6.81 -4.36
N ASP A 151 -8.54 -6.11 -5.38
CA ASP A 151 -7.10 -6.20 -5.69
C ASP A 151 -6.29 -5.65 -4.49
N LEU A 152 -5.28 -6.42 -4.07
CA LEU A 152 -4.38 -6.05 -2.98
C LEU A 152 -3.19 -5.27 -3.55
N ILE A 153 -3.10 -4.00 -3.21
CA ILE A 153 -2.15 -3.04 -3.75
C ILE A 153 -1.00 -2.80 -2.76
N GLN A 154 0.21 -2.83 -3.28
CA GLN A 154 1.45 -2.47 -2.60
C GLN A 154 2.03 -1.23 -3.27
N LEU A 155 2.35 -0.22 -2.46
CA LEU A 155 3.01 0.99 -2.94
C LEU A 155 4.50 0.97 -2.60
N SER A 156 5.28 1.62 -3.45
CA SER A 156 6.66 2.00 -3.18
C SER A 156 6.93 3.37 -3.80
N TYR A 157 7.97 4.04 -3.32
CA TYR A 157 8.46 5.26 -3.92
C TYR A 157 9.95 5.15 -4.20
N SER A 158 10.42 5.94 -5.16
CA SER A 158 11.83 6.23 -5.36
C SER A 158 11.99 7.73 -5.39
N VAL A 159 13.02 8.28 -4.76
CA VAL A 159 13.27 9.73 -4.70
C VAL A 159 14.76 10.01 -4.92
N ASP A 160 15.05 11.02 -5.76
CA ASP A 160 16.41 11.38 -6.15
C ASP A 160 16.95 12.64 -5.46
N ARG A 161 16.10 13.61 -5.09
CA ARG A 161 16.52 14.90 -4.54
C ARG A 161 15.77 15.33 -3.29
N GLU A 162 14.44 15.33 -3.34
CA GLU A 162 13.63 15.91 -2.28
C GLU A 162 13.65 15.05 -1.03
N ARG A 163 13.78 15.70 0.13
CA ARG A 163 14.07 14.99 1.38
C ARG A 163 12.84 14.69 2.20
N TYR A 164 11.73 15.39 1.99
CA TYR A 164 10.50 15.23 2.77
C TYR A 164 9.36 14.81 1.87
N GLY A 165 8.45 13.96 2.36
CA GLY A 165 7.32 13.58 1.54
C GLY A 165 6.17 12.86 2.24
N ALA A 166 5.08 12.76 1.49
CA ALA A 166 3.87 12.08 1.90
C ALA A 166 3.29 11.30 0.71
N VAL A 167 2.67 10.15 1.00
CA VAL A 167 1.96 9.32 0.04
C VAL A 167 0.52 9.15 0.49
N LEU A 168 -0.42 9.41 -0.41
CA LEU A 168 -1.85 9.28 -0.17
C LEU A 168 -2.55 8.75 -1.43
N SER A 169 -3.78 8.28 -1.27
CA SER A 169 -4.68 8.02 -2.38
C SER A 169 -5.99 8.79 -2.26
N VAL A 170 -6.61 9.03 -3.40
CA VAL A 170 -7.93 9.64 -3.54
C VAL A 170 -8.79 8.69 -4.38
N ASP A 171 -9.93 8.28 -3.83
CA ASP A 171 -10.86 7.41 -4.54
C ASP A 171 -11.88 8.21 -5.39
N GLY A 172 -12.68 7.52 -6.20
CA GLY A 172 -13.74 8.14 -7.01
C GLY A 172 -14.87 8.79 -6.19
N ARG A 173 -14.91 8.58 -4.87
CA ARG A 173 -15.82 9.27 -3.93
C ARG A 173 -15.16 10.47 -3.25
N ARG A 174 -13.92 10.81 -3.63
CA ARG A 174 -13.07 11.85 -3.02
C ARG A 174 -12.69 11.58 -1.57
N GLN A 175 -12.71 10.32 -1.16
CA GLN A 175 -12.14 9.89 0.11
C GLN A 175 -10.62 9.86 -0.03
N VAL A 176 -9.94 10.55 0.90
CA VAL A 176 -8.48 10.57 0.96
C VAL A 176 -8.01 9.56 1.99
N THR A 177 -7.11 8.66 1.57
CA THR A 177 -6.42 7.72 2.44
C THR A 177 -4.94 8.09 2.52
N LEU A 178 -4.44 8.37 3.72
CA LEU A 178 -3.02 8.61 3.94
C LEU A 178 -2.30 7.27 4.10
N HIS A 179 -1.32 7.00 3.24
CA HIS A 179 -0.50 5.78 3.26
C HIS A 179 0.85 6.01 3.95
N PHE A 180 1.39 7.22 3.83
CA PHE A 180 2.64 7.62 4.48
C PHE A 180 2.68 9.14 4.69
N PRO A 181 3.10 9.65 5.86
CA PRO A 181 3.31 8.93 7.12
C PRO A 181 2.02 8.28 7.65
N GLU A 182 2.13 7.37 8.63
CA GLU A 182 0.95 6.66 9.19
C GLU A 182 -0.07 7.59 9.87
N LYS A 183 0.39 8.77 10.30
CA LYS A 183 -0.42 9.79 10.96
C LYS A 183 -0.17 11.14 10.33
N VAL A 184 -1.22 11.95 10.33
CA VAL A 184 -1.14 13.35 9.94
C VAL A 184 -0.20 14.09 10.90
N GLY A 185 0.59 15.02 10.35
CA GLY A 185 1.59 15.78 11.08
C GLY A 185 2.62 16.37 10.12
N GLU A 186 3.84 16.59 10.59
CA GLU A 186 4.96 16.99 9.73
C GLU A 186 5.41 15.81 8.84
N ALA A 187 5.65 16.08 7.56
CA ALA A 187 6.16 15.10 6.62
C ALA A 187 7.54 14.61 7.06
N PRO A 188 7.77 13.28 7.13
CA PRO A 188 9.06 12.73 7.55
C PRO A 188 10.10 12.82 6.43
N LEU A 189 11.35 12.53 6.79
CA LEU A 189 12.41 12.34 5.82
C LEU A 189 12.14 11.09 4.95
N LEU A 190 12.33 11.22 3.65
CA LEU A 190 12.33 10.15 2.68
C LEU A 190 13.73 9.57 2.58
N GLU A 191 13.79 8.25 2.53
CA GLU A 191 15.01 7.56 2.15
C GLU A 191 15.22 7.65 0.62
N MET A 192 16.42 8.10 0.22
CA MET A 192 16.75 8.43 -1.17
C MET A 192 17.68 7.39 -1.79
N GLY A 193 17.77 7.39 -3.13
CA GLY A 193 18.75 6.59 -3.86
C GLY A 193 18.39 5.10 -4.01
N ARG A 194 17.19 4.69 -3.54
CA ARG A 194 16.61 3.37 -3.79
C ARG A 194 15.09 3.42 -3.88
N GLU A 195 14.50 2.32 -4.32
CA GLU A 195 13.05 2.09 -4.19
C GLU A 195 12.73 1.62 -2.76
N VAL A 196 11.76 2.27 -2.12
CA VAL A 196 11.32 1.99 -0.76
C VAL A 196 9.88 1.53 -0.79
N VAL A 197 9.66 0.29 -0.37
CA VAL A 197 8.32 -0.30 -0.25
C VAL A 197 7.66 0.22 1.02
N LEU A 198 6.43 0.72 0.91
CA LEU A 198 5.67 1.16 2.08
C LEU A 198 5.26 -0.05 2.95
N PRO A 199 5.16 0.13 4.29
CA PRO A 199 5.01 -1.00 5.21
C PRO A 199 3.73 -1.83 5.02
N SER A 200 2.67 -1.22 4.49
CA SER A 200 1.36 -1.83 4.37
C SER A 200 0.90 -1.93 2.92
N ALA A 201 0.36 -3.09 2.58
CA ALA A 201 -0.52 -3.25 1.42
C ALA A 201 -1.97 -2.99 1.84
N PHE A 202 -2.82 -2.59 0.91
CA PHE A 202 -4.23 -2.34 1.16
C PHE A 202 -5.08 -2.88 0.01
N GLU A 203 -6.32 -3.21 0.33
CA GLU A 203 -7.29 -3.76 -0.60
C GLU A 203 -8.12 -2.63 -1.21
N LEU A 204 -8.28 -2.62 -2.53
CA LEU A 204 -9.14 -1.66 -3.20
C LEU A 204 -10.62 -1.92 -2.87
N ASP A 205 -11.33 -0.85 -2.60
CA ASP A 205 -12.78 -0.88 -2.41
C ASP A 205 -13.54 -0.80 -3.76
N GLU A 206 -14.86 -0.88 -3.68
CA GLU A 206 -15.79 -0.70 -4.81
C GLU A 206 -16.13 0.78 -5.06
N SER A 207 -15.18 1.70 -4.87
CA SER A 207 -15.37 3.07 -5.34
C SER A 207 -15.34 3.12 -6.87
N PRO A 208 -16.14 4.00 -7.49
CA PRO A 208 -16.30 3.99 -8.94
C PRO A 208 -15.14 4.69 -9.64
N GLU A 209 -15.02 4.44 -10.94
CA GLU A 209 -14.20 5.16 -11.93
C GLU A 209 -12.68 5.09 -11.76
N TYR A 210 -12.13 5.66 -10.68
CA TYR A 210 -10.69 5.88 -10.54
C TYR A 210 -10.21 5.81 -9.09
N GLU A 211 -8.92 5.53 -8.95
CA GLU A 211 -8.14 5.75 -7.73
C GLU A 211 -6.84 6.47 -8.11
N ALA A 212 -6.61 7.66 -7.56
CA ALA A 212 -5.37 8.40 -7.75
C ALA A 212 -4.44 8.18 -6.57
N PHE A 213 -3.21 7.77 -6.84
CA PHE A 213 -2.12 7.69 -5.88
C PHE A 213 -1.18 8.86 -6.08
N VAL A 214 -0.87 9.55 -4.99
CA VAL A 214 -0.13 10.81 -5.02
C VAL A 214 1.06 10.71 -4.08
N LEU A 215 2.25 10.95 -4.62
CA LEU A 215 3.47 11.24 -3.87
C LEU A 215 3.72 12.74 -3.93
N VAL A 216 3.83 13.37 -2.76
CA VAL A 216 4.25 14.77 -2.64
C VAL A 216 5.65 14.80 -2.04
N THR A 217 6.55 15.55 -2.66
CA THR A 217 7.92 15.72 -2.17
C THR A 217 8.31 17.19 -2.05
N SER A 218 9.24 17.51 -1.14
CA SER A 218 9.76 18.86 -0.92
C SER A 218 11.16 18.84 -0.29
N GLU A 219 11.94 19.89 -0.51
CA GLU A 219 13.26 20.08 0.10
C GLU A 219 13.20 20.40 1.61
N LYS A 220 12.10 21.02 2.05
CA LYS A 220 11.83 21.42 3.45
C LYS A 220 10.70 20.59 4.06
N PRO A 221 10.62 20.45 5.40
CA PRO A 221 9.48 19.84 6.06
C PRO A 221 8.17 20.58 5.71
N PHE A 222 7.04 19.88 5.73
CA PHE A 222 5.73 20.48 5.50
C PHE A 222 4.64 19.76 6.29
N ASN A 223 3.53 20.46 6.57
CA ASN A 223 2.38 19.86 7.24
C ASN A 223 1.55 19.05 6.23
N VAL A 224 1.42 17.75 6.48
CA VAL A 224 0.65 16.80 5.67
C VAL A 224 -0.84 17.16 5.63
N GLU A 225 -1.38 17.90 6.60
CA GLU A 225 -2.76 18.41 6.59
C GLU A 225 -3.06 19.25 5.36
N HIS A 226 -2.11 20.08 4.92
CA HIS A 226 -2.29 20.92 3.73
C HIS A 226 -2.39 20.05 2.47
N VAL A 227 -1.60 18.97 2.41
CA VAL A 227 -1.66 18.01 1.31
C VAL A 227 -2.99 17.27 1.30
N VAL A 228 -3.44 16.75 2.44
CA VAL A 228 -4.74 16.07 2.55
C VAL A 228 -5.88 17.01 2.18
N ALA A 229 -5.84 18.27 2.63
CA ALA A 229 -6.84 19.27 2.30
C ALA A 229 -6.85 19.60 0.79
N ALA A 230 -5.67 19.73 0.17
CA ALA A 230 -5.54 19.95 -1.26
C ALA A 230 -6.05 18.74 -2.07
N ALA A 231 -5.72 17.51 -1.66
CA ALA A 231 -6.18 16.29 -2.32
C ALA A 231 -7.71 16.15 -2.27
N LYS A 232 -8.36 16.52 -1.17
CA LYS A 232 -9.83 16.56 -1.06
C LYS A 232 -10.50 17.53 -2.05
N ARG A 233 -9.81 18.61 -2.42
CA ARG A 233 -10.27 19.60 -3.40
C ARG A 233 -9.87 19.26 -4.83
N GLY A 234 -8.99 18.28 -5.01
CA GLY A 234 -8.50 17.86 -6.32
C GLY A 234 -9.63 17.31 -7.19
N THR A 235 -9.38 17.30 -8.49
CA THR A 235 -10.37 16.93 -9.50
C THR A 235 -9.84 15.82 -10.38
N PHE A 236 -10.71 14.85 -10.68
CA PHE A 236 -10.46 13.87 -11.72
C PHE A 236 -10.91 14.45 -13.06
N ASN A 237 -10.00 14.43 -14.03
CA ASN A 237 -10.31 14.74 -15.40
C ASN A 237 -10.53 13.43 -16.16
N ALA A 238 -11.79 13.03 -16.31
CA ALA A 238 -12.18 11.79 -17.00
C ALA A 238 -11.75 11.77 -18.48
N GLY A 239 -11.61 12.94 -19.13
CA GLY A 239 -11.18 13.04 -20.52
C GLY A 239 -9.69 12.77 -20.72
N THR A 240 -8.87 12.99 -19.70
CA THR A 240 -7.41 12.80 -19.76
C THR A 240 -6.89 11.68 -18.86
N GLY A 241 -7.73 11.12 -17.99
CA GLY A 241 -7.33 10.13 -17.00
C GLY A 241 -6.29 10.70 -16.01
N ARG A 242 -6.44 11.96 -15.62
CA ARG A 242 -5.52 12.67 -14.71
C ARG A 242 -6.25 13.14 -13.46
N PHE A 243 -5.51 13.20 -12.36
CA PHE A 243 -5.93 13.82 -11.12
C PHE A 243 -5.08 15.06 -10.90
N GLU A 244 -5.76 16.20 -10.76
CA GLU A 244 -5.14 17.50 -10.59
C GLU A 244 -5.45 18.03 -9.20
N MET A 245 -4.43 18.52 -8.51
CA MET A 245 -4.59 19.17 -7.21
C MET A 245 -3.70 20.40 -7.15
N GLU A 246 -4.27 21.50 -6.67
CA GLU A 246 -3.49 22.70 -6.38
C GLU A 246 -2.98 22.61 -4.94
N LEU A 247 -1.67 22.40 -4.80
CA LEU A 247 -1.00 22.34 -3.52
C LEU A 247 -0.25 23.66 -3.27
N ARG A 248 -0.56 24.29 -2.14
CA ARG A 248 0.21 25.43 -1.63
C ARG A 248 0.79 25.05 -0.27
N LEU A 249 2.11 25.02 -0.20
CA LEU A 249 2.84 24.82 1.06
C LEU A 249 3.44 26.15 1.51
N GLY A 250 3.53 26.34 2.83
CA GLY A 250 3.99 27.59 3.44
C GLY A 250 2.88 28.62 3.66
N SER A 251 3.27 29.80 4.17
CA SER A 251 2.38 30.94 4.39
C SER A 251 2.37 31.87 3.17
N VAL A 252 1.32 32.69 3.04
CA VAL A 252 1.25 33.74 2.00
C VAL A 252 2.51 34.61 2.08
N GLY A 253 3.28 34.66 0.98
CA GLY A 253 4.56 35.39 0.89
C GLY A 253 5.83 34.57 1.18
N ASN A 254 5.70 33.30 1.55
CA ASN A 254 6.80 32.34 1.68
C ASN A 254 6.33 30.98 1.17
N GLU A 255 5.98 30.93 -0.12
CA GLU A 255 5.58 29.70 -0.79
C GLU A 255 6.78 28.73 -0.84
N GLN A 256 6.50 27.49 -0.49
CA GLN A 256 7.46 26.41 -0.48
C GLN A 256 7.20 25.53 -1.71
N ASP A 257 8.25 25.33 -2.51
CA ASP A 257 8.19 24.43 -3.65
C ASP A 257 7.96 23.00 -3.19
N ALA A 258 6.94 22.37 -3.77
CA ALA A 258 6.68 20.94 -3.67
C ALA A 258 6.35 20.37 -5.04
N HIS A 259 6.78 19.13 -5.23
CA HIS A 259 6.51 18.36 -6.43
C HIS A 259 5.44 17.31 -6.15
N VAL A 260 4.50 17.18 -7.07
CA VAL A 260 3.37 16.26 -6.96
C VAL A 260 3.49 15.25 -8.09
N TYR A 261 3.59 13.97 -7.72
CA TYR A 261 3.68 12.85 -8.64
C TYR A 261 2.41 12.03 -8.50
N VAL A 262 1.70 11.84 -9.62
CA VAL A 262 0.39 11.19 -9.62
C VAL A 262 0.43 9.96 -10.52
N THR A 263 -0.03 8.84 -9.97
CA THR A 263 -0.30 7.61 -10.72
C THR A 263 -1.75 7.22 -10.46
N MET A 264 -2.54 7.04 -11.50
CA MET A 264 -3.95 6.66 -11.41
C MET A 264 -4.17 5.21 -11.82
N LEU A 265 -5.18 4.59 -11.24
CA LEU A 265 -5.77 3.33 -11.71
C LEU A 265 -7.23 3.58 -12.11
N ARG A 266 -7.71 2.84 -13.12
CA ARG A 266 -9.13 2.76 -13.50
C ARG A 266 -9.82 1.67 -12.68
N LYS A 267 -11.04 1.90 -12.23
CA LYS A 267 -11.89 0.91 -11.52
C LYS A 267 -13.09 0.51 -12.37
#